data_AF-A0A953RKJ3-F1
#
_entry.id   AF-A0A953RKJ3-F1
#
_cell.length_a   1.000
_cell.length_b   1.000
_cell.length_c   1.000
_cell.angle_alpha   90.00
_cell.angle_beta   90.00
_cell.angle_gamma   90.00
#
_symmetry.space_group_name_H-M   'P 1'
#
loop_
_entity.id
_entity.type
_entity.pdbx_description
1 polymer ?
#
loop_
_entity_poly.entity_id
_entity_poly.type
_entity_poly.pdbx_seq_one_letter_code
_entity_poly.pdbx_strand_id
1 'polypeptide(L)'
;MRGIPAISGHFIPPIGRSSPLAGAFPFVTEAAAPESAGEAGMNTDEVWVPVWDRPMSLAETTALFNRGRAEVRGRGAITAAAFAAAILQRGVDAGIDEFRRFVLLRTTSENTFESRLACVVPVRDRCDASLAEALDTALSLRDFLPPDRKKGKRWVYAGVRGPIDRALIDLAARPDPETACGLVDALVTALRIVDRNRSYRKRKIRFQLLPAAWARSLVGEHDPVTPAIRLAFALASLRPTQVPLSSRPQQVTAPPLAYWLGAENTGRWWMIPEGLPLRRVWGGGGFATNVGAMLQRRLVEERPDAAPPFDGGAHVGLGEIDALLKGEVDETELTRWFFRFSLFDTQGEGTAKWNQQLGGGRQIEALSPAMALFILFKPLFDAELIRYEAVGALRPTRVGTLCRIAALLGRGDVNSAVQSARDAYRAVGVELADFECPFDLPRPDRLLASLSIPIRGAEAAELFRRWRSPAKFKQRKEPRT
;
A
#
# COMPACT_ATOMS: atom_id res chain seq x y z
N MET A 1 -61.09 4.94 -5.01
CA MET A 1 -59.67 4.66 -4.75
C MET A 1 -58.89 4.83 -6.05
N ARG A 2 -58.28 6.00 -6.27
CA ARG A 2 -57.39 6.24 -7.42
C ARG A 2 -55.99 5.81 -6.99
N GLY A 3 -55.48 4.72 -7.56
CA GLY A 3 -54.10 4.28 -7.34
C GLY A 3 -53.15 5.35 -7.85
N ILE A 4 -52.15 5.72 -7.04
CA ILE A 4 -51.08 6.63 -7.40
C ILE A 4 -50.14 5.89 -8.36
N PRO A 5 -50.02 6.29 -9.65
CA PRO A 5 -48.99 5.76 -10.53
C PRO A 5 -47.77 6.67 -10.43
N ALA A 6 -46.95 6.53 -9.38
CA ALA A 6 -45.85 7.49 -9.12
C ALA A 6 -44.43 6.92 -9.25
N ILE A 7 -44.26 5.64 -9.57
CA ILE A 7 -42.93 5.05 -9.74
C ILE A 7 -42.88 4.26 -11.04
N SER A 8 -42.65 4.97 -12.15
CA SER A 8 -42.30 4.38 -13.44
C SER A 8 -40.81 4.60 -13.68
N GLY A 9 -40.04 3.54 -13.91
CA GLY A 9 -38.66 3.67 -14.37
C GLY A 9 -38.64 4.19 -15.81
N HIS A 10 -37.81 5.19 -16.09
CA HIS A 10 -37.51 5.62 -17.46
C HIS A 10 -36.25 4.92 -17.97
N PHE A 11 -36.25 4.61 -19.27
CA PHE A 11 -35.14 3.96 -19.94
C PHE A 11 -33.91 4.85 -19.94
N ILE A 12 -32.86 4.45 -19.22
CA ILE A 12 -31.52 5.01 -19.36
C ILE A 12 -30.69 3.98 -20.13
N PRO A 13 -30.39 4.19 -21.43
CA PRO A 13 -29.52 3.29 -22.15
C PRO A 13 -28.10 3.36 -21.55
N PRO A 14 -27.42 2.23 -21.32
CA PRO A 14 -26.01 2.25 -20.96
C PRO A 14 -25.22 2.84 -22.13
N ILE A 15 -24.64 4.02 -21.95
CA ILE A 15 -23.71 4.59 -22.93
C ILE A 15 -22.45 3.70 -22.95
N GLY A 16 -22.31 2.88 -24.00
CA GLY A 16 -21.07 2.17 -24.33
C GLY A 16 -21.06 0.64 -24.25
N ARG A 17 -22.20 -0.05 -24.08
CA ARG A 17 -22.29 -1.51 -24.26
C ARG A 17 -23.53 -1.91 -25.07
N SER A 18 -23.32 -2.68 -26.13
CA SER A 18 -24.38 -3.37 -26.87
C SER A 18 -24.93 -4.55 -26.07
N SER A 19 -25.74 -4.27 -25.04
CA SER A 19 -26.62 -5.26 -24.41
C SER A 19 -28.08 -4.90 -24.71
N PRO A 20 -29.01 -5.87 -24.71
CA PRO A 20 -30.41 -5.61 -25.02
C PRO A 20 -31.01 -4.58 -24.07
N LEU A 21 -31.88 -3.73 -24.61
CA LEU A 21 -32.64 -2.69 -23.91
C LEU A 21 -33.54 -3.32 -22.83
N ALA A 22 -33.05 -3.40 -21.60
CA ALA A 22 -33.85 -3.67 -20.42
C ALA A 22 -34.24 -2.33 -19.78
N GLY A 23 -35.52 -2.14 -19.45
CA GLY A 23 -35.95 -0.99 -18.66
C GLY A 23 -35.21 -1.01 -17.32
N ALA A 24 -34.43 0.05 -17.03
CA ALA A 24 -33.77 0.20 -15.75
C ALA A 24 -34.74 0.88 -14.79
N PHE A 25 -35.06 0.20 -13.69
CA PHE A 25 -35.73 0.86 -12.57
C PHE A 25 -34.69 1.75 -11.87
N PRO A 26 -35.01 3.02 -11.53
CA PRO A 26 -34.06 3.93 -10.91
C PRO A 26 -33.52 3.33 -9.60
N PHE A 27 -32.23 3.55 -9.35
CA PHE A 27 -31.54 3.10 -8.14
C PHE A 27 -31.55 1.58 -7.90
N VAL A 28 -31.64 0.79 -8.97
CA VAL A 28 -31.43 -0.67 -8.93
C VAL A 28 -30.08 -1.02 -9.52
N THR A 29 -29.33 -1.87 -8.84
CA THR A 29 -27.99 -2.30 -9.26
C THR A 29 -27.86 -3.81 -9.24
N GLU A 30 -26.89 -4.34 -9.99
CA GLU A 30 -26.39 -5.69 -9.76
C GLU A 30 -25.96 -5.82 -8.29
N ALA A 31 -26.28 -6.97 -7.69
CA ALA A 31 -25.88 -7.24 -6.33
C ALA A 31 -24.35 -7.22 -6.16
N ALA A 32 -23.90 -6.88 -4.95
CA ALA A 32 -22.49 -7.00 -4.56
C ALA A 32 -22.00 -8.42 -4.86
N ALA A 33 -20.76 -8.53 -5.36
CA ALA A 33 -20.17 -9.83 -5.61
C ALA A 33 -20.14 -10.67 -4.32
N PRO A 34 -20.36 -12.00 -4.41
CA PRO A 34 -20.44 -12.88 -3.24
C PRO A 34 -19.13 -12.89 -2.44
N GLU A 35 -19.23 -13.11 -1.13
CA GLU A 35 -18.07 -13.26 -0.23
C GLU A 35 -17.74 -14.75 0.03
N SER A 36 -18.67 -15.65 -0.30
CA SER A 36 -18.48 -17.09 -0.21
C SER A 36 -18.98 -17.84 -1.43
N ALA A 37 -18.47 -19.06 -1.65
CA ALA A 37 -18.88 -19.90 -2.77
C ALA A 37 -20.37 -20.28 -2.71
N GLY A 38 -20.97 -20.33 -1.51
CA GLY A 38 -22.39 -20.67 -1.31
C GLY A 38 -23.35 -19.55 -1.71
N GLU A 39 -22.88 -18.31 -1.74
CA GLU A 39 -23.67 -17.14 -2.15
C GLU A 39 -23.65 -16.91 -3.67
N ALA A 40 -22.77 -17.58 -4.40
CA ALA A 40 -22.59 -17.35 -5.82
C ALA A 40 -23.87 -17.68 -6.62
N GLY A 41 -24.51 -16.64 -7.14
CA GLY A 41 -25.76 -16.73 -7.88
C GLY A 41 -27.04 -16.70 -7.04
N MET A 42 -26.95 -16.49 -5.72
CA MET A 42 -28.10 -16.34 -4.82
C MET A 42 -28.66 -14.92 -4.83
N ASN A 43 -27.78 -13.92 -4.76
CA ASN A 43 -28.16 -12.51 -4.85
C ASN A 43 -28.24 -12.11 -6.31
N THR A 44 -29.36 -11.52 -6.70
CA THR A 44 -29.58 -11.12 -8.10
C THR A 44 -29.44 -9.62 -8.24
N ASP A 45 -30.21 -8.86 -7.48
CA ASP A 45 -30.25 -7.40 -7.59
C ASP A 45 -30.36 -6.73 -6.22
N GLU A 46 -30.06 -5.43 -6.19
CA GLU A 46 -30.16 -4.57 -5.02
C GLU A 46 -30.92 -3.30 -5.34
N VAL A 47 -31.68 -2.82 -4.36
CA VAL A 47 -32.46 -1.57 -4.46
C VAL A 47 -31.90 -0.57 -3.48
N TRP A 48 -31.62 0.64 -3.95
CA TRP A 48 -31.15 1.76 -3.16
C TRP A 48 -32.26 2.80 -3.03
N VAL A 49 -32.94 2.81 -1.87
CA VAL A 49 -34.08 3.70 -1.66
C VAL A 49 -33.58 5.05 -1.15
N PRO A 50 -33.77 6.15 -1.90
CA PRO A 50 -33.41 7.48 -1.42
C PRO A 50 -34.34 7.89 -0.29
N VAL A 51 -33.78 8.55 0.73
CA VAL A 51 -34.50 9.15 1.85
C VAL A 51 -34.03 10.59 1.98
N TRP A 52 -34.98 11.47 2.28
CA TRP A 52 -34.76 12.90 2.44
C TRP A 52 -35.62 13.43 3.60
N ASP A 53 -35.08 14.39 4.34
CA ASP A 53 -35.72 15.07 5.46
C ASP A 53 -36.52 16.28 4.99
N ARG A 54 -36.07 16.96 3.93
CA ARG A 54 -36.77 18.13 3.37
C ARG A 54 -37.97 17.67 2.53
N PRO A 55 -39.21 18.08 2.84
CA PRO A 55 -40.37 17.68 2.06
C PRO A 55 -40.21 18.01 0.57
N MET A 56 -40.39 17.00 -0.29
CA MET A 56 -40.44 17.15 -1.74
C MET A 56 -41.88 17.09 -2.22
N SER A 57 -42.23 17.97 -3.15
CA SER A 57 -43.49 17.89 -3.90
C SER A 57 -43.55 16.61 -4.75
N LEU A 58 -44.75 16.26 -5.21
CA LEU A 58 -44.93 15.14 -6.13
C LEU A 58 -44.11 15.34 -7.42
N ALA A 59 -44.07 16.57 -7.95
CA ALA A 59 -43.31 16.89 -9.16
C ALA A 59 -41.80 16.69 -8.96
N GLU A 60 -41.25 17.10 -7.80
CA GLU A 60 -39.84 16.89 -7.46
C GLU A 60 -39.52 15.42 -7.27
N THR A 61 -40.36 14.67 -6.56
CA THR A 61 -40.22 13.22 -6.39
C THR A 61 -40.27 12.51 -7.76
N THR A 62 -41.24 12.85 -8.62
CA THR A 62 -41.31 12.29 -9.98
C THR A 62 -40.06 12.64 -10.80
N ALA A 63 -39.56 13.87 -10.71
CA ALA A 63 -38.33 14.27 -11.39
C ALA A 63 -37.08 13.55 -10.84
N LEU A 64 -37.04 13.27 -9.54
CA LEU A 64 -35.98 12.48 -8.89
C LEU A 64 -35.97 11.04 -9.43
N PHE A 65 -37.10 10.34 -9.40
CA PHE A 65 -37.19 8.96 -9.90
C PHE A 65 -37.06 8.85 -11.42
N ASN A 66 -37.48 9.87 -12.18
CA ASN A 66 -37.27 9.91 -13.63
C ASN A 66 -35.79 10.10 -14.00
N ARG A 67 -35.04 10.89 -13.22
CA ARG A 67 -33.59 11.06 -13.43
C ARG A 67 -32.81 9.85 -12.92
N GLY A 68 -33.12 9.40 -11.71
CA GLY A 68 -32.49 8.23 -11.09
C GLY A 68 -30.97 8.33 -11.06
N ARG A 69 -30.40 9.53 -10.87
CA ARG A 69 -28.99 9.76 -11.12
C ARG A 69 -28.14 9.08 -10.06
N ALA A 70 -27.26 8.19 -10.51
CA ALA A 70 -26.15 7.65 -9.75
C ALA A 70 -25.01 7.36 -10.72
N GLU A 71 -23.96 8.17 -10.68
CA GLU A 71 -22.89 8.13 -11.67
C GLU A 71 -21.51 8.13 -11.03
N VAL A 72 -20.59 7.36 -11.62
CA VAL A 72 -19.15 7.42 -11.35
C VAL A 72 -18.45 7.68 -12.68
N ARG A 73 -17.58 8.70 -12.75
CA ARG A 73 -16.90 9.11 -14.00
C ARG A 73 -17.87 9.37 -15.17
N GLY A 74 -19.04 9.94 -14.90
CA GLY A 74 -20.06 10.21 -15.90
C GLY A 74 -20.72 8.95 -16.50
N ARG A 75 -20.59 7.79 -15.84
CA ARG A 75 -21.24 6.54 -16.23
C ARG A 75 -22.19 6.10 -15.12
N GLY A 76 -23.35 5.57 -15.49
CA GLY A 76 -24.31 5.01 -14.56
C GLY A 76 -23.68 3.94 -13.65
N ALA A 77 -23.97 4.02 -12.35
CA ALA A 77 -23.51 3.10 -11.34
C ALA A 77 -24.35 1.80 -11.38
N ILE A 78 -23.87 0.81 -12.12
CA ILE A 78 -24.60 -0.46 -12.36
C ILE A 78 -24.37 -1.53 -11.29
N THR A 79 -23.35 -1.38 -10.43
CA THR A 79 -23.04 -2.32 -9.35
C THR A 79 -23.21 -1.65 -8.00
N ALA A 80 -23.50 -2.44 -6.95
CA ALA A 80 -23.57 -1.95 -5.58
C ALA A 80 -22.32 -1.15 -5.16
N ALA A 81 -21.13 -1.62 -5.54
CA ALA A 81 -19.85 -0.97 -5.28
C ALA A 81 -19.72 0.38 -6.01
N ALA A 82 -20.13 0.45 -7.28
CA ALA A 82 -20.14 1.70 -8.03
C ALA A 82 -21.17 2.68 -7.46
N PHE A 83 -22.31 2.21 -6.96
CA PHE A 83 -23.33 3.05 -6.35
C PHE A 83 -22.85 3.67 -5.04
N ALA A 84 -22.21 2.86 -4.18
CA ALA A 84 -21.56 3.31 -2.97
C ALA A 84 -20.51 4.41 -3.28
N ALA A 85 -19.68 4.22 -4.31
CA ALA A 85 -18.74 5.24 -4.76
C ALA A 85 -19.44 6.49 -5.32
N ALA A 86 -20.54 6.35 -6.07
CA ALA A 86 -21.32 7.48 -6.57
C ALA A 86 -21.85 8.35 -5.42
N ILE A 87 -22.31 7.74 -4.32
CA ILE A 87 -22.75 8.48 -3.13
C ILE A 87 -21.59 9.32 -2.56
N LEU A 88 -20.44 8.68 -2.30
CA LEU A 88 -19.24 9.33 -1.76
C LEU A 88 -18.69 10.45 -2.66
N GLN A 89 -18.78 10.28 -3.98
CA GLN A 89 -18.29 11.26 -4.97
C GLN A 89 -19.29 12.37 -5.31
N ARG A 90 -20.49 12.39 -4.71
CA ARG A 90 -21.59 13.31 -5.11
C ARG A 90 -22.06 13.11 -6.55
N GLY A 91 -21.98 11.88 -7.02
CA GLY A 91 -22.51 11.42 -8.31
C GLY A 91 -24.01 11.12 -8.31
N VAL A 92 -24.71 11.38 -7.21
CA VAL A 92 -26.16 11.16 -7.04
C VAL A 92 -26.95 12.47 -7.13
N ASP A 93 -28.28 12.39 -7.26
CA ASP A 93 -29.15 13.57 -7.22
C ASP A 93 -29.02 14.35 -5.90
N ALA A 94 -29.20 15.68 -5.98
CA ALA A 94 -29.17 16.57 -4.82
C ALA A 94 -30.48 16.51 -4.02
N GLY A 95 -30.42 16.91 -2.75
CA GLY A 95 -31.60 16.91 -1.86
C GLY A 95 -31.95 15.54 -1.26
N ILE A 96 -31.11 14.53 -1.48
CA ILE A 96 -31.16 13.23 -0.81
C ILE A 96 -30.23 13.27 0.40
N ASP A 97 -30.69 12.79 1.55
CA ASP A 97 -29.93 12.77 2.81
C ASP A 97 -29.30 11.41 3.09
N GLU A 98 -29.91 10.31 2.62
CA GLU A 98 -29.32 8.97 2.69
C GLU A 98 -29.90 8.04 1.62
N PHE A 99 -29.22 6.92 1.38
CA PHE A 99 -29.78 5.78 0.67
C PHE A 99 -29.87 4.57 1.60
N ARG A 100 -31.02 3.89 1.58
CA ARG A 100 -31.21 2.62 2.27
C ARG A 100 -31.06 1.48 1.28
N ARG A 101 -30.05 0.65 1.48
CA ARG A 101 -29.71 -0.46 0.60
C ARG A 101 -30.48 -1.71 1.01
N PHE A 102 -31.29 -2.24 0.10
CA PHE A 102 -32.00 -3.50 0.25
C PHE A 102 -31.43 -4.56 -0.70
N VAL A 103 -31.13 -5.73 -0.17
CA VAL A 103 -30.72 -6.90 -0.97
C VAL A 103 -31.95 -7.74 -1.28
N LEU A 104 -32.11 -8.15 -2.53
CA LEU A 104 -33.18 -9.05 -2.96
C LEU A 104 -32.68 -10.50 -2.95
N LEU A 105 -33.10 -11.24 -1.94
CA LEU A 105 -32.73 -12.64 -1.73
C LEU A 105 -33.74 -13.56 -2.38
N ARG A 106 -33.30 -14.53 -3.17
CA ARG A 106 -34.16 -15.62 -3.64
C ARG A 106 -34.53 -16.53 -2.47
N THR A 107 -35.82 -16.82 -2.32
CA THR A 107 -36.30 -17.79 -1.32
C THR A 107 -36.51 -19.17 -1.95
N THR A 108 -37.35 -20.02 -1.36
CA THR A 108 -37.56 -21.42 -1.79
C THR A 108 -38.14 -21.58 -3.20
N SER A 109 -38.70 -20.52 -3.80
CA SER A 109 -39.21 -20.53 -5.17
C SER A 109 -38.34 -19.62 -6.07
N GLU A 110 -38.17 -20.00 -7.35
CA GLU A 110 -37.36 -19.22 -8.30
C GLU A 110 -37.89 -17.80 -8.55
N ASN A 111 -39.16 -17.54 -8.23
CA ASN A 111 -39.85 -16.27 -8.48
C ASN A 111 -40.21 -15.50 -7.20
N THR A 112 -39.82 -15.99 -6.02
CA THR A 112 -40.10 -15.33 -4.75
C THR A 112 -38.84 -14.69 -4.21
N PHE A 113 -38.91 -13.38 -3.98
CA PHE A 113 -37.82 -12.59 -3.43
C PHE A 113 -38.21 -12.01 -2.09
N GLU A 114 -37.28 -12.04 -1.14
CA GLU A 114 -37.38 -11.32 0.12
C GLU A 114 -36.43 -10.13 0.10
N SER A 115 -36.97 -8.92 0.34
CA SER A 115 -36.17 -7.72 0.48
C SER A 115 -35.66 -7.58 1.91
N ARG A 116 -34.35 -7.50 2.10
CA ARG A 116 -33.74 -7.28 3.41
C ARG A 116 -32.96 -5.97 3.42
N LEU A 117 -33.25 -5.10 4.39
CA LEU A 117 -32.41 -3.92 4.65
C LEU A 117 -31.01 -4.38 5.05
N ALA A 118 -30.01 -4.00 4.26
CA ALA A 118 -28.63 -4.41 4.44
C ALA A 118 -27.80 -3.32 5.12
N CYS A 119 -27.91 -2.06 4.68
CA CYS A 119 -27.28 -0.92 5.33
C CYS A 119 -27.95 0.40 4.97
N VAL A 120 -27.55 1.44 5.69
CA VAL A 120 -27.90 2.84 5.42
C VAL A 120 -26.61 3.57 5.04
N VAL A 121 -26.65 4.33 3.96
CA VAL A 121 -25.49 5.07 3.43
C VAL A 121 -25.84 6.56 3.41
N PRO A 122 -25.24 7.37 4.31
CA PRO A 122 -25.53 8.79 4.37
C PRO A 122 -24.95 9.52 3.17
N VAL A 123 -25.71 10.50 2.69
CA VAL A 123 -25.31 11.40 1.64
C VAL A 123 -24.66 12.63 2.28
N ARG A 124 -23.35 12.83 2.07
CA ARG A 124 -22.59 13.90 2.72
C ARG A 124 -22.41 15.13 1.83
N ASP A 125 -22.29 16.31 2.41
CA ASP A 125 -22.15 17.56 1.63
C ASP A 125 -20.76 17.76 1.01
N ARG A 126 -19.71 17.15 1.58
CA ARG A 126 -18.33 17.33 1.12
C ARG A 126 -17.85 16.14 0.30
N CYS A 127 -17.30 16.43 -0.88
CA CYS A 127 -16.52 15.49 -1.68
C CYS A 127 -15.03 15.74 -1.45
N ASP A 128 -14.32 14.76 -0.91
CA ASP A 128 -12.86 14.77 -0.84
C ASP A 128 -12.32 14.27 -2.19
N ALA A 129 -11.63 15.15 -2.92
CA ALA A 129 -11.07 14.83 -4.23
C ALA A 129 -10.07 13.66 -4.19
N SER A 130 -9.32 13.52 -3.09
CA SER A 130 -8.36 12.42 -2.93
C SER A 130 -9.06 11.08 -2.70
N LEU A 131 -10.15 11.08 -1.92
CA LEU A 131 -11.01 9.92 -1.76
C LEU A 131 -11.70 9.56 -3.08
N ALA A 132 -12.21 10.56 -3.82
CA ALA A 132 -12.84 10.33 -5.11
C ALA A 132 -11.90 9.62 -6.09
N GLU A 133 -10.65 10.08 -6.22
CA GLU A 133 -9.62 9.44 -7.06
C GLU A 133 -9.23 8.04 -6.54
N ALA A 134 -9.21 7.83 -5.23
CA ALA A 134 -8.95 6.53 -4.63
C ALA A 134 -10.06 5.51 -4.93
N LEU A 135 -11.34 5.90 -4.79
CA LEU A 135 -12.50 5.07 -5.13
C LEU A 135 -12.48 4.68 -6.61
N ASP A 136 -12.16 5.65 -7.45
CA ASP A 136 -11.98 5.50 -8.88
C ASP A 136 -10.89 4.47 -9.25
N THR A 137 -9.77 4.51 -8.52
CA THR A 137 -8.67 3.54 -8.66
C THR A 137 -9.09 2.15 -8.18
N ALA A 138 -9.76 2.07 -7.02
CA ALA A 138 -10.25 0.83 -6.44
C ALA A 138 -11.29 0.12 -7.34
N LEU A 139 -12.28 0.87 -7.85
CA LEU A 139 -13.26 0.37 -8.81
C LEU A 139 -12.62 -0.11 -10.10
N SER A 140 -11.64 0.64 -10.62
CA SER A 140 -10.92 0.20 -11.82
C SER A 140 -10.23 -1.14 -11.61
N LEU A 141 -9.54 -1.34 -10.48
CA LEU A 141 -8.93 -2.64 -10.15
C LEU A 141 -10.01 -3.73 -10.00
N ARG A 142 -11.08 -3.45 -9.24
CA ARG A 142 -12.24 -4.36 -9.07
C ARG A 142 -12.75 -4.87 -10.42
N ASP A 143 -12.90 -3.99 -11.40
CA ASP A 143 -13.42 -4.36 -12.72
C ASP A 143 -12.44 -5.16 -13.58
N PHE A 144 -11.12 -5.02 -13.37
CA PHE A 144 -10.12 -5.87 -14.01
C PHE A 144 -10.00 -7.27 -13.36
N LEU A 145 -10.33 -7.41 -12.08
CA LEU A 145 -10.25 -8.67 -11.35
C LEU A 145 -11.19 -9.75 -11.91
N PRO A 146 -10.91 -11.05 -11.73
CA PRO A 146 -11.77 -12.10 -12.25
C PRO A 146 -13.18 -12.03 -11.62
N PRO A 147 -14.26 -11.96 -12.41
CA PRO A 147 -15.61 -12.05 -11.87
C PRO A 147 -15.97 -13.51 -11.55
N ASP A 148 -16.90 -13.68 -10.63
CA ASP A 148 -17.65 -14.92 -10.49
C ASP A 148 -18.45 -15.16 -11.77
N ARG A 149 -18.53 -16.40 -12.22
CA ARG A 149 -19.16 -16.70 -13.52
C ARG A 149 -19.95 -17.99 -13.49
N LYS A 150 -21.05 -18.00 -14.23
CA LYS A 150 -21.84 -19.21 -14.47
C LYS A 150 -21.16 -20.06 -15.55
N LYS A 151 -20.92 -21.34 -15.26
CA LYS A 151 -20.43 -22.36 -16.20
C LYS A 151 -21.45 -23.49 -16.26
N GLY A 152 -22.30 -23.48 -17.30
CA GLY A 152 -23.45 -24.38 -17.40
C GLY A 152 -24.46 -24.13 -16.28
N LYS A 153 -24.78 -25.17 -15.50
CA LYS A 153 -25.69 -25.08 -14.35
C LYS A 153 -25.00 -24.67 -13.04
N ARG A 154 -23.67 -24.56 -13.00
CA ARG A 154 -22.91 -24.26 -11.77
C ARG A 154 -22.27 -22.89 -11.80
N TRP A 155 -22.14 -22.25 -10.64
CA TRP A 155 -21.35 -21.05 -10.48
C TRP A 155 -19.90 -21.38 -10.15
N VAL A 156 -18.97 -20.64 -10.75
CA VAL A 156 -17.54 -20.68 -10.45
C VAL A 156 -17.24 -19.44 -9.63
N TYR A 157 -16.99 -19.64 -8.34
CA TYR A 157 -16.61 -18.61 -7.40
C TYR A 157 -15.12 -18.26 -7.60
N ALA A 158 -14.87 -17.04 -8.04
CA ALA A 158 -13.54 -16.47 -8.15
C ALA A 158 -13.04 -15.92 -6.81
N GLY A 159 -13.94 -15.35 -6.01
CA GLY A 159 -13.69 -14.87 -4.65
C GLY A 159 -12.73 -13.70 -4.53
N VAL A 160 -12.70 -12.83 -5.55
CA VAL A 160 -11.75 -11.70 -5.60
C VAL A 160 -12.45 -10.33 -5.58
N ARG A 161 -13.68 -10.23 -6.09
CA ARG A 161 -14.43 -8.96 -6.15
C ARG A 161 -15.27 -8.69 -4.90
N GLY A 162 -15.87 -9.71 -4.29
CA GLY A 162 -16.79 -9.58 -3.15
C GLY A 162 -16.23 -8.77 -1.99
N PRO A 163 -15.03 -9.09 -1.47
CA PRO A 163 -14.43 -8.32 -0.38
C PRO A 163 -14.20 -6.84 -0.71
N ILE A 164 -13.92 -6.52 -1.98
CA ILE A 164 -13.75 -5.12 -2.41
C ILE A 164 -15.11 -4.42 -2.48
N ASP A 165 -16.13 -5.08 -3.05
CA ASP A 165 -17.49 -4.55 -3.11
C ASP A 165 -18.02 -4.26 -1.70
N ARG A 166 -17.83 -5.20 -0.77
CA ARG A 166 -18.19 -5.05 0.65
C ARG A 166 -17.49 -3.86 1.29
N ALA A 167 -16.17 -3.76 1.13
CA ALA A 167 -15.39 -2.70 1.73
C ALA A 167 -15.70 -1.30 1.16
N LEU A 168 -16.04 -1.20 -0.13
CA LEU A 168 -16.52 0.05 -0.73
C LEU A 168 -17.86 0.48 -0.13
N ILE A 169 -18.78 -0.47 0.09
CA ILE A 169 -20.08 -0.21 0.72
C ILE A 169 -19.88 0.21 2.19
N ASP A 170 -18.99 -0.45 2.93
CA ASP A 170 -18.67 -0.09 4.31
C ASP A 170 -18.07 1.31 4.41
N LEU A 171 -17.09 1.62 3.55
CA LEU A 171 -16.49 2.94 3.47
C LEU A 171 -17.54 4.01 3.13
N ALA A 172 -18.53 3.70 2.29
CA ALA A 172 -19.61 4.65 2.01
C ALA A 172 -20.55 4.84 3.21
N ALA A 173 -20.90 3.76 3.90
CA ALA A 173 -21.75 3.82 5.09
C ALA A 173 -21.07 4.59 6.24
N ARG A 174 -19.77 4.38 6.44
CA ARG A 174 -19.01 4.93 7.57
C ARG A 174 -17.57 5.23 7.17
N PRO A 175 -17.29 6.32 6.42
CA PRO A 175 -15.94 6.68 6.02
C PRO A 175 -15.11 7.17 7.21
N ASP A 176 -14.30 6.25 7.73
CA ASP A 176 -13.41 6.40 8.85
C ASP A 176 -12.08 5.63 8.58
N PRO A 177 -11.06 5.74 9.45
CA PRO A 177 -9.80 5.04 9.24
C PRO A 177 -9.90 3.53 9.15
N GLU A 178 -10.83 2.92 9.90
CA GLU A 178 -11.04 1.47 9.94
C GLU A 178 -11.55 0.94 8.59
N THR A 179 -12.60 1.56 8.05
CA THR A 179 -13.18 1.19 6.76
C THR A 179 -12.27 1.55 5.58
N ALA A 180 -11.51 2.64 5.69
CA ALA A 180 -10.47 2.98 4.71
C ALA A 180 -9.36 1.92 4.69
N CYS A 181 -8.89 1.47 5.86
CA CYS A 181 -7.98 0.33 5.98
C CYS A 181 -8.61 -0.95 5.41
N GLY A 182 -9.88 -1.21 5.71
CA GLY A 182 -10.63 -2.36 5.19
C GLY A 182 -10.65 -2.42 3.67
N LEU A 183 -10.85 -1.28 3.00
CA LEU A 183 -10.77 -1.20 1.53
C LEU A 183 -9.36 -1.55 1.03
N VAL A 184 -8.32 -0.93 1.58
CA VAL A 184 -6.94 -1.22 1.14
C VAL A 184 -6.56 -2.68 1.42
N ASP A 185 -6.98 -3.26 2.54
CA ASP A 185 -6.75 -4.66 2.87
C ASP A 185 -7.45 -5.61 1.90
N ALA A 186 -8.68 -5.27 1.46
CA ALA A 186 -9.39 -6.02 0.43
C ALA A 186 -8.64 -5.96 -0.91
N LEU A 187 -8.11 -4.80 -1.30
CA LEU A 187 -7.30 -4.65 -2.53
C LEU A 187 -5.98 -5.43 -2.44
N VAL A 188 -5.26 -5.35 -1.32
CA VAL A 188 -4.04 -6.15 -1.07
C VAL A 188 -4.34 -7.63 -1.17
N THR A 189 -5.41 -8.09 -0.51
CA THR A 189 -5.80 -9.50 -0.49
C THR A 189 -6.16 -9.99 -1.89
N ALA A 190 -6.94 -9.22 -2.64
CA ALA A 190 -7.28 -9.51 -4.02
C ALA A 190 -6.04 -9.66 -4.91
N LEU A 191 -5.09 -8.74 -4.82
CA LEU A 191 -3.84 -8.79 -5.57
C LEU A 191 -2.97 -10.00 -5.18
N ARG A 192 -2.94 -10.37 -3.88
CA ARG A 192 -2.24 -11.58 -3.41
C ARG A 192 -2.90 -12.88 -3.90
N ILE A 193 -4.23 -12.92 -3.99
CA ILE A 193 -4.94 -14.05 -4.60
C ILE A 193 -4.54 -14.18 -6.07
N VAL A 194 -4.48 -13.06 -6.80
CA VAL A 194 -4.02 -13.03 -8.20
C VAL A 194 -2.56 -13.51 -8.30
N ASP A 195 -1.65 -12.98 -7.48
CA ASP A 195 -0.23 -13.36 -7.42
C ASP A 195 -0.03 -14.88 -7.24
N ARG A 196 -0.82 -15.50 -6.38
CA ARG A 196 -0.70 -16.93 -6.06
C ARG A 196 -1.39 -17.84 -7.06
N ASN A 197 -2.29 -17.32 -7.90
CA ASN A 197 -3.09 -18.12 -8.82
C ASN A 197 -2.60 -17.96 -10.28
N ARG A 198 -1.96 -19.01 -10.81
CA ARG A 198 -1.45 -19.05 -12.19
C ARG A 198 -2.52 -18.70 -13.23
N SER A 199 -3.76 -19.14 -13.04
CA SER A 199 -4.85 -18.85 -13.99
C SER A 199 -5.26 -17.37 -13.99
N TYR A 200 -5.13 -16.69 -12.85
CA TYR A 200 -5.42 -15.26 -12.74
C TYR A 200 -4.26 -14.42 -13.27
N ARG A 201 -3.00 -14.83 -13.04
CA ARG A 201 -1.82 -14.20 -13.65
C ARG A 201 -1.86 -14.19 -15.19
N LYS A 202 -2.40 -15.24 -15.82
CA LYS A 202 -2.63 -15.26 -17.29
C LYS A 202 -3.48 -14.10 -17.81
N ARG A 203 -4.34 -13.52 -16.97
CA ARG A 203 -5.19 -12.38 -17.34
C ARG A 203 -4.43 -11.04 -17.31
N LYS A 204 -3.17 -11.02 -16.85
CA LYS A 204 -2.32 -9.83 -16.78
C LYS A 204 -3.04 -8.66 -16.12
N ILE A 205 -3.51 -8.87 -14.89
CA ILE A 205 -4.32 -7.90 -14.14
C ILE A 205 -3.58 -6.56 -14.07
N ARG A 206 -4.29 -5.48 -14.43
CA ARG A 206 -3.80 -4.11 -14.43
C ARG A 206 -4.45 -3.29 -13.33
N PHE A 207 -3.68 -2.39 -12.74
CA PHE A 207 -4.14 -1.50 -11.68
C PHE A 207 -3.30 -0.21 -11.64
N GLN A 208 -3.80 0.80 -10.95
CA GLN A 208 -3.04 2.02 -10.62
C GLN A 208 -2.75 2.03 -9.12
N LEU A 209 -1.75 2.81 -8.72
CA LEU A 209 -1.52 3.08 -7.30
C LEU A 209 -2.58 4.07 -6.80
N LEU A 210 -2.91 3.94 -5.52
CA LEU A 210 -3.78 4.86 -4.81
C LEU A 210 -3.09 6.23 -4.66
N PRO A 211 -3.84 7.34 -4.68
CA PRO A 211 -3.28 8.67 -4.57
C PRO A 211 -2.65 8.90 -3.19
N ALA A 212 -1.42 9.42 -3.16
CA ALA A 212 -0.65 9.68 -1.94
C ALA A 212 -1.42 10.53 -0.91
N ALA A 213 -2.20 11.49 -1.40
CA ALA A 213 -3.00 12.39 -0.56
C ALA A 213 -4.03 11.64 0.29
N TRP A 214 -4.59 10.54 -0.23
CA TRP A 214 -5.60 9.74 0.48
C TRP A 214 -5.00 8.86 1.58
N ALA A 215 -3.70 8.55 1.54
CA ALA A 215 -3.08 7.67 2.53
C ALA A 215 -3.33 8.13 3.99
N ARG A 216 -3.45 9.46 4.21
CA ARG A 216 -3.74 10.06 5.53
C ARG A 216 -5.03 9.55 6.16
N SER A 217 -6.04 9.23 5.34
CA SER A 217 -7.31 8.74 5.86
C SER A 217 -7.19 7.38 6.55
N LEU A 218 -6.13 6.60 6.28
CA LEU A 218 -5.93 5.28 6.87
C LEU A 218 -5.57 5.32 8.35
N VAL A 219 -4.91 6.39 8.81
CA VAL A 219 -4.46 6.50 10.20
C VAL A 219 -5.42 7.37 11.02
N GLY A 220 -6.14 8.28 10.37
CA GLY A 220 -6.95 9.29 11.07
C GLY A 220 -6.15 10.54 11.41
N GLU A 221 -6.83 11.66 11.59
CA GLU A 221 -6.16 12.95 11.87
C GLU A 221 -5.65 13.05 13.31
N HIS A 222 -6.26 12.32 14.24
CA HIS A 222 -6.02 12.45 15.68
C HIS A 222 -5.38 11.23 16.33
N ASP A 223 -5.26 10.10 15.63
CA ASP A 223 -4.71 8.88 16.20
C ASP A 223 -3.16 8.90 16.22
N PRO A 224 -2.55 8.38 17.30
CA PRO A 224 -1.09 8.35 17.40
C PRO A 224 -0.50 7.41 16.37
N VAL A 225 0.48 7.90 15.61
CA VAL A 225 1.14 7.08 14.59
C VAL A 225 2.16 6.15 15.25
N THR A 226 1.86 4.85 15.23
CA THR A 226 2.67 3.78 15.84
C THR A 226 4.03 3.59 15.15
N PRO A 227 5.03 2.99 15.83
CA PRO A 227 6.31 2.63 15.21
C PRO A 227 6.14 1.73 13.98
N ALA A 228 5.18 0.80 14.02
CA ALA A 228 4.87 -0.09 12.89
C ALA A 228 4.48 0.71 11.64
N ILE A 229 3.63 1.72 11.77
CA ILE A 229 3.22 2.59 10.65
C ILE A 229 4.43 3.35 10.08
N ARG A 230 5.27 3.93 10.94
CA ARG A 230 6.45 4.72 10.51
C ARG A 230 7.46 3.88 9.73
N LEU A 231 7.81 2.72 10.28
CA LEU A 231 8.72 1.76 9.65
C LEU A 231 8.16 1.24 8.32
N ALA A 232 6.87 0.89 8.29
CA ALA A 232 6.19 0.43 7.07
C ALA A 232 6.21 1.50 5.97
N PHE A 233 5.90 2.75 6.32
CA PHE A 233 5.87 3.86 5.36
C PHE A 233 7.27 4.17 4.82
N ALA A 234 8.28 4.25 5.69
CA ALA A 234 9.67 4.47 5.26
C ALA A 234 10.15 3.36 4.33
N LEU A 235 9.86 2.09 4.65
CA LEU A 235 10.20 0.97 3.78
C LEU A 235 9.43 1.00 2.46
N ALA A 236 8.12 1.30 2.48
CA ALA A 236 7.28 1.42 1.29
C ALA A 236 7.68 2.60 0.38
N SER A 237 8.38 3.60 0.93
CA SER A 237 8.87 4.79 0.22
C SER A 237 10.19 4.60 -0.51
N LEU A 238 10.81 3.41 -0.43
CA LEU A 238 12.08 3.11 -1.10
C LEU A 238 11.99 3.42 -2.59
N ARG A 239 12.96 4.21 -3.07
CA ARG A 239 12.99 4.69 -4.45
C ARG A 239 13.56 3.63 -5.39
N PRO A 240 13.05 3.52 -6.62
CA PRO A 240 13.75 2.78 -7.66
C PRO A 240 15.00 3.53 -8.10
N THR A 241 16.10 2.81 -8.29
CA THR A 241 17.28 3.33 -8.98
C THR A 241 17.01 3.36 -10.49
N GLN A 242 17.38 4.46 -11.13
CA GLN A 242 17.26 4.63 -12.58
C GLN A 242 18.65 4.89 -13.17
N VAL A 243 18.94 4.27 -14.31
CA VAL A 243 20.12 4.59 -15.12
C VAL A 243 19.68 5.56 -16.21
N PRO A 244 20.26 6.77 -16.29
CA PRO A 244 20.02 7.67 -17.40
C PRO A 244 20.57 7.03 -18.68
N LEU A 245 19.68 6.61 -19.58
CA LEU A 245 20.02 6.31 -20.96
C LEU A 245 19.56 7.47 -21.83
N SER A 246 20.26 7.71 -22.94
CA SER A 246 20.09 8.85 -23.85
C SER A 246 18.69 9.03 -24.44
N SER A 247 17.80 8.04 -24.30
CA SER A 247 16.42 8.09 -24.82
C SER A 247 15.34 7.79 -23.78
N ARG A 248 15.56 6.89 -22.80
CA ARG A 248 14.64 6.63 -21.68
C ARG A 248 15.38 6.07 -20.46
N PRO A 249 15.18 6.60 -19.23
CA PRO A 249 15.79 6.02 -18.04
C PRO A 249 15.37 4.55 -17.88
N GLN A 250 16.34 3.64 -17.73
CA GLN A 250 16.06 2.24 -17.44
C GLN A 250 16.04 2.03 -15.93
N GLN A 251 14.93 1.51 -15.42
CA GLN A 251 14.76 1.18 -14.02
C GLN A 251 15.58 -0.08 -13.66
N VAL A 252 16.52 0.06 -12.74
CA VAL A 252 17.39 -1.05 -12.29
C VAL A 252 16.75 -1.77 -11.11
N THR A 253 16.54 -1.07 -10.00
CA THR A 253 15.75 -1.55 -8.86
C THR A 253 14.33 -1.01 -8.91
N ALA A 254 13.42 -1.57 -8.13
CA ALA A 254 12.00 -1.21 -8.18
C ALA A 254 11.44 -0.64 -6.88
N PRO A 255 10.21 -0.08 -6.89
CA PRO A 255 9.46 0.12 -5.67
C PRO A 255 9.18 -1.22 -4.95
N PRO A 256 8.99 -1.21 -3.62
CA PRO A 256 8.76 -2.42 -2.81
C PRO A 256 7.62 -3.31 -3.32
N LEU A 257 6.59 -2.73 -3.93
CA LEU A 257 5.47 -3.44 -4.57
C LEU A 257 5.94 -4.54 -5.54
N ALA A 258 6.98 -4.27 -6.34
CA ALA A 258 7.50 -5.22 -7.31
C ALA A 258 8.17 -6.45 -6.65
N TYR A 259 8.68 -6.31 -5.42
CA TYR A 259 9.37 -7.40 -4.72
C TYR A 259 8.42 -8.35 -4.00
N TRP A 260 7.24 -7.86 -3.59
CA TRP A 260 6.24 -8.73 -2.97
C TRP A 260 5.16 -9.24 -3.92
N LEU A 261 4.73 -8.40 -4.88
CA LEU A 261 3.68 -8.76 -5.84
C LEU A 261 4.25 -9.28 -7.18
N GLY A 262 5.50 -8.95 -7.49
CA GLY A 262 6.05 -9.18 -8.83
C GLY A 262 5.42 -8.30 -9.89
N ALA A 263 4.83 -7.16 -9.50
CA ALA A 263 4.21 -6.24 -10.45
C ALA A 263 5.26 -5.45 -11.24
N GLU A 264 4.96 -5.22 -12.51
CA GLU A 264 5.77 -4.44 -13.44
C GLU A 264 5.12 -3.09 -13.71
N ASN A 265 5.92 -2.04 -13.74
CA ASN A 265 5.45 -0.69 -14.05
C ASN A 265 5.41 -0.49 -15.57
N THR A 266 4.27 -0.02 -16.07
CA THR A 266 4.03 0.36 -17.46
C THR A 266 3.50 1.80 -17.52
N GLY A 267 4.29 2.78 -17.03
CA GLY A 267 3.87 4.18 -16.90
C GLY A 267 2.93 4.39 -15.71
N ARG A 268 1.72 4.90 -15.96
CA ARG A 268 0.69 5.10 -14.92
C ARG A 268 0.09 3.78 -14.40
N TRP A 269 0.26 2.69 -15.13
CA TRP A 269 -0.33 1.39 -14.80
C TRP A 269 0.72 0.41 -14.29
N TRP A 270 0.28 -0.44 -13.39
CA TRP A 270 0.98 -1.63 -12.93
C TRP A 270 0.32 -2.88 -13.47
N MET A 271 1.11 -3.92 -13.70
CA MET A 271 0.64 -5.18 -14.26
C MET A 271 1.26 -6.36 -13.53
N ILE A 272 0.45 -7.36 -13.19
CA ILE A 272 0.96 -8.65 -12.66
C ILE A 272 1.22 -9.58 -13.86
N PRO A 273 2.49 -9.90 -14.18
CA PRO A 273 2.83 -10.73 -15.33
C PRO A 273 2.40 -12.19 -15.15
N GLU A 274 2.26 -12.89 -16.28
CA GLU A 274 1.88 -14.30 -16.29
C GLU A 274 2.90 -15.18 -15.54
N GLY A 275 4.18 -15.01 -15.87
CA GLY A 275 5.29 -15.69 -15.20
C GLY A 275 5.63 -15.02 -13.86
N LEU A 276 6.14 -15.81 -12.90
CA LEU A 276 6.65 -15.27 -11.64
C LEU A 276 8.01 -14.58 -11.90
N PRO A 277 8.14 -13.25 -11.74
CA PRO A 277 9.42 -12.59 -11.97
C PRO A 277 10.43 -12.95 -10.88
N LEU A 278 11.71 -13.04 -11.23
CA LEU A 278 12.79 -13.28 -10.26
C LEU A 278 12.87 -12.22 -9.15
N ARG A 279 12.39 -11.01 -9.45
CA ARG A 279 12.29 -9.90 -8.48
C ARG A 279 11.30 -10.19 -7.35
N ARG A 280 10.29 -11.04 -7.58
CA ARG A 280 9.26 -11.40 -6.60
C ARG A 280 9.86 -12.39 -5.59
N VAL A 281 10.31 -11.88 -4.45
CA VAL A 281 11.02 -12.66 -3.40
C VAL A 281 10.23 -12.84 -2.11
N TRP A 282 9.13 -12.11 -1.91
CA TRP A 282 8.39 -12.14 -0.65
C TRP A 282 7.66 -13.47 -0.40
N GLY A 283 8.12 -14.28 0.54
CA GLY A 283 7.63 -15.62 0.82
C GLY A 283 6.57 -15.72 1.91
N GLY A 284 6.47 -16.91 2.50
CA GLY A 284 5.67 -17.17 3.71
C GLY A 284 6.40 -16.92 5.03
N GLY A 285 7.64 -16.42 4.99
CA GLY A 285 8.43 -16.10 6.19
C GLY A 285 7.94 -14.84 6.91
N GLY A 286 8.58 -14.52 8.04
CA GLY A 286 8.31 -13.30 8.81
C GLY A 286 8.77 -12.02 8.11
N PHE A 287 8.46 -10.85 8.70
CA PHE A 287 8.82 -9.55 8.15
C PHE A 287 10.33 -9.44 7.90
N ALA A 288 11.15 -9.70 8.93
CA ALA A 288 12.60 -9.58 8.82
C ALA A 288 13.19 -10.45 7.70
N THR A 289 12.73 -11.69 7.57
CA THR A 289 13.18 -12.62 6.51
C THR A 289 12.83 -12.08 5.11
N ASN A 290 11.60 -11.62 4.91
CA ASN A 290 11.16 -11.15 3.59
C ASN A 290 11.83 -9.84 3.19
N VAL A 291 12.02 -8.92 4.14
CA VAL A 291 12.72 -7.65 3.90
C VAL A 291 14.20 -7.88 3.66
N GLY A 292 14.83 -8.81 4.38
CA GLY A 292 16.21 -9.25 4.11
C GLY A 292 16.37 -9.82 2.69
N ALA A 293 15.43 -10.67 2.25
CA ALA A 293 15.41 -11.18 0.88
C ALA A 293 15.21 -10.07 -0.17
N MET A 294 14.34 -9.08 0.11
CA MET A 294 14.17 -7.90 -0.72
C MET A 294 15.46 -7.08 -0.81
N LEU A 295 16.13 -6.83 0.32
CA LEU A 295 17.41 -6.11 0.38
C LEU A 295 18.45 -6.81 -0.50
N GLN A 296 18.63 -8.12 -0.31
CA GLN A 296 19.58 -8.90 -1.09
C GLN A 296 19.24 -8.86 -2.59
N ARG A 297 17.95 -8.96 -2.94
CA ARG A 297 17.52 -8.88 -4.34
C ARG A 297 17.79 -7.51 -4.95
N ARG A 298 17.57 -6.42 -4.21
CA ARG A 298 17.90 -5.05 -4.67
C ARG A 298 19.39 -4.89 -4.95
N LEU A 299 20.27 -5.43 -4.10
CA LEU A 299 21.71 -5.42 -4.33
C LEU A 299 22.12 -6.22 -5.57
N VAL A 300 21.51 -7.39 -5.80
CA VAL A 300 21.80 -8.25 -6.96
C VAL A 300 21.36 -7.62 -8.28
N GLU A 301 20.32 -6.77 -8.26
CA GLU A 301 19.86 -6.06 -9.46
C GLU A 301 20.78 -4.91 -9.87
N GLU A 302 21.56 -4.36 -8.93
CA GLU A 302 22.52 -3.31 -9.18
C GLU A 302 23.84 -3.82 -9.74
N ARG A 303 24.58 -2.93 -10.41
CA ARG A 303 25.96 -3.22 -10.82
C ARG A 303 26.88 -3.28 -9.59
N PRO A 304 27.92 -4.13 -9.58
CA PRO A 304 28.81 -4.24 -8.42
C PRO A 304 29.50 -2.94 -8.00
N ASP A 305 29.68 -1.99 -8.92
CA ASP A 305 30.31 -0.68 -8.70
C ASP A 305 29.32 0.45 -8.37
N ALA A 306 28.01 0.18 -8.40
CA ALA A 306 26.96 1.14 -8.07
C ALA A 306 26.95 1.53 -6.59
N ALA A 307 26.27 2.64 -6.29
CA ALA A 307 25.98 3.09 -4.93
C ALA A 307 24.86 2.24 -4.29
N PRO A 308 24.74 2.23 -2.95
CA PRO A 308 23.67 1.50 -2.26
C PRO A 308 22.25 1.93 -2.68
N PRO A 309 21.36 1.01 -3.09
CA PRO A 309 20.03 1.34 -3.61
C PRO A 309 18.94 1.39 -2.52
N PHE A 310 19.20 2.10 -1.41
CA PHE A 310 18.31 2.15 -0.24
C PHE A 310 17.87 3.56 0.16
N ASP A 311 17.96 4.52 -0.76
CA ASP A 311 17.32 5.83 -0.58
C ASP A 311 15.78 5.71 -0.66
N GLY A 312 15.09 6.59 0.04
CA GLY A 312 13.64 6.58 0.13
C GLY A 312 13.02 7.96 0.27
N GLY A 313 11.74 8.04 -0.06
CA GLY A 313 10.97 9.26 0.14
C GLY A 313 10.77 9.63 1.60
N ALA A 314 10.80 8.65 2.52
CA ALA A 314 10.48 8.79 3.92
C ALA A 314 11.52 8.15 4.86
N HIS A 315 11.75 8.78 6.00
CA HIS A 315 12.85 8.44 6.92
C HIS A 315 12.36 8.33 8.36
N VAL A 316 12.84 7.31 9.08
CA VAL A 316 12.56 7.11 10.52
C VAL A 316 13.71 7.57 11.41
N GLY A 317 13.42 7.78 12.70
CA GLY A 317 14.44 7.99 13.72
C GLY A 317 15.06 6.67 14.17
N LEU A 318 16.13 6.77 14.96
CA LEU A 318 16.82 5.58 15.45
C LEU A 318 16.02 4.81 16.52
N GLY A 319 15.13 5.48 17.27
CA GLY A 319 14.28 4.79 18.25
C GLY A 319 13.30 3.81 17.63
N GLU A 320 12.80 4.07 16.42
CA GLU A 320 11.97 3.10 15.68
C GLU A 320 12.80 1.88 15.26
N ILE A 321 14.04 2.10 14.83
CA ILE A 321 14.96 1.01 14.48
C ILE A 321 15.33 0.18 15.72
N ASP A 322 15.59 0.83 16.86
CA ASP A 322 15.90 0.12 18.11
C ASP A 322 14.73 -0.77 18.55
N ALA A 323 13.51 -0.24 18.48
CA ALA A 323 12.30 -1.00 18.79
C ALA A 323 12.14 -2.24 17.87
N LEU A 324 12.43 -2.09 16.56
CA LEU A 324 12.43 -3.23 15.62
C LEU A 324 13.51 -4.26 15.99
N LEU A 325 14.73 -3.82 16.27
CA LEU A 325 15.85 -4.71 16.61
C LEU A 325 15.58 -5.50 17.90
N LYS A 326 15.02 -4.84 18.92
CA LYS A 326 14.61 -5.45 20.19
C LYS A 326 13.39 -6.36 20.06
N GLY A 327 12.63 -6.26 18.98
CA GLY A 327 11.40 -7.01 18.78
C GLY A 327 10.20 -6.46 19.55
N GLU A 328 10.22 -5.17 19.88
CA GLU A 328 9.12 -4.45 20.53
C GLU A 328 8.03 -4.04 19.54
N VAL A 329 8.27 -4.20 18.23
CA VAL A 329 7.31 -3.90 17.16
C VAL A 329 6.61 -5.18 16.73
N ASP A 330 5.28 -5.15 16.65
CA ASP A 330 4.50 -6.24 16.03
C ASP A 330 4.83 -6.31 14.52
N GLU A 331 5.66 -7.29 14.16
CA GLU A 331 6.07 -7.54 12.78
C GLU A 331 4.89 -7.94 11.86
N THR A 332 3.79 -8.47 12.43
CA THR A 332 2.56 -8.79 11.68
C THR A 332 1.83 -7.51 11.30
N GLU A 333 1.64 -6.60 12.26
CA GLU A 333 1.04 -5.29 12.03
C GLU A 333 1.89 -4.47 11.05
N LEU A 334 3.21 -4.43 11.27
CA LEU A 334 4.18 -3.79 10.39
C LEU A 334 4.09 -4.30 8.96
N THR A 335 3.96 -5.62 8.78
CA THR A 335 3.77 -6.23 7.45
C THR A 335 2.46 -5.80 6.79
N ARG A 336 1.35 -5.72 7.54
CA ARG A 336 0.06 -5.25 7.02
C ARG A 336 0.17 -3.81 6.54
N TRP A 337 0.74 -2.92 7.36
CA TRP A 337 0.97 -1.52 6.98
C TRP A 337 1.89 -1.38 5.78
N PHE A 338 2.95 -2.19 5.70
CA PHE A 338 3.86 -2.19 4.56
C PHE A 338 3.11 -2.50 3.26
N PHE A 339 2.24 -3.51 3.26
CA PHE A 339 1.43 -3.83 2.09
C PHE A 339 0.47 -2.69 1.73
N ARG A 340 -0.20 -2.10 2.73
CA ARG A 340 -1.10 -0.95 2.50
C ARG A 340 -0.34 0.18 1.81
N PHE A 341 0.75 0.66 2.39
CA PHE A 341 1.51 1.79 1.82
C PHE A 341 2.16 1.48 0.48
N SER A 342 2.50 0.21 0.21
CA SER A 342 3.05 -0.17 -1.10
C SER A 342 2.05 -0.05 -2.26
N LEU A 343 0.75 0.07 -1.98
CA LEU A 343 -0.28 0.34 -2.99
C LEU A 343 -0.51 1.84 -3.24
N PHE A 344 0.15 2.73 -2.50
CA PHE A 344 0.06 4.18 -2.71
C PHE A 344 1.23 4.68 -3.56
N ASP A 345 1.01 5.77 -4.28
CA ASP A 345 2.09 6.50 -4.93
C ASP A 345 2.94 7.26 -3.89
N THR A 346 3.90 6.56 -3.29
CA THR A 346 4.78 7.11 -2.25
C THR A 346 5.84 8.07 -2.78
N GLN A 347 5.86 8.38 -4.08
CA GLN A 347 6.85 9.28 -4.69
C GLN A 347 6.27 10.67 -5.05
N GLY A 348 4.98 10.90 -4.86
CA GLY A 348 4.31 12.17 -5.14
C GLY A 348 4.44 13.24 -4.03
N GLU A 349 3.95 14.45 -4.31
CA GLU A 349 3.98 15.61 -3.38
C GLU A 349 3.33 15.33 -2.01
N GLY A 350 2.37 14.40 -1.95
CA GLY A 350 1.71 13.98 -0.70
C GLY A 350 2.65 13.35 0.32
N THR A 351 3.77 12.76 -0.12
CA THR A 351 4.75 12.08 0.75
C THR A 351 5.46 13.04 1.70
N ALA A 352 5.74 14.29 1.26
CA ALA A 352 6.43 15.28 2.09
C ALA A 352 5.60 15.68 3.32
N LYS A 353 4.28 15.85 3.15
CA LYS A 353 3.36 16.13 4.25
C LYS A 353 3.26 14.95 5.22
N TRP A 354 3.26 13.74 4.68
CA TRP A 354 3.31 12.51 5.48
C TRP A 354 4.58 12.43 6.34
N ASN A 355 5.75 12.70 5.75
CA ASN A 355 7.01 12.73 6.49
C ASN A 355 7.04 13.68 7.68
N GLN A 356 6.46 14.87 7.51
CA GLN A 356 6.41 15.87 8.59
C GLN A 356 5.56 15.37 9.76
N GLN A 357 4.42 14.72 9.47
CA GLN A 357 3.53 14.17 10.50
C GLN A 357 4.11 12.93 11.17
N LEU A 358 4.89 12.13 10.44
CA LEU A 358 5.76 11.09 10.99
C LEU A 358 7.03 11.65 11.67
N GLY A 359 7.05 12.96 11.96
CA GLY A 359 8.16 13.71 12.53
C GLY A 359 8.58 13.32 13.94
N GLY A 360 7.66 12.90 14.81
CA GLY A 360 7.96 12.57 16.21
C GLY A 360 8.51 11.16 16.39
N GLY A 361 9.83 11.00 16.51
CA GLY A 361 10.48 9.71 16.72
C GLY A 361 10.69 9.41 18.20
N ARG A 362 10.73 8.12 18.57
CA ARG A 362 11.16 7.68 19.90
C ARG A 362 12.64 8.04 20.10
N GLN A 363 12.99 8.59 21.26
CA GLN A 363 14.39 8.80 21.61
C GLN A 363 15.04 7.48 22.06
N ILE A 364 16.32 7.31 21.78
CA ILE A 364 17.07 6.18 22.33
C ILE A 364 17.50 6.53 23.76
N GLU A 365 17.07 5.72 24.73
CA GLU A 365 17.49 5.87 26.13
C GLU A 365 18.90 5.28 26.37
N ALA A 366 19.20 4.14 25.74
CA ALA A 366 20.49 3.45 25.85
C ALA A 366 20.83 2.70 24.56
N LEU A 367 22.12 2.69 24.20
CA LEU A 367 22.61 2.01 22.99
C LEU A 367 22.65 0.49 23.22
N SER A 368 21.74 -0.25 22.58
CA SER A 368 21.74 -1.72 22.58
C SER A 368 22.89 -2.29 21.73
N PRO A 369 23.36 -3.54 21.98
CA PRO A 369 24.37 -4.18 21.14
C PRO A 369 23.94 -4.30 19.67
N ALA A 370 22.67 -4.63 19.43
CA ALA A 370 22.08 -4.68 18.09
C ALA A 370 22.10 -3.30 17.41
N MET A 371 21.77 -2.24 18.14
CA MET A 371 21.84 -0.87 17.62
C MET A 371 23.28 -0.45 17.33
N ALA A 372 24.25 -0.81 18.18
CA ALA A 372 25.66 -0.52 17.92
C ALA A 372 26.13 -1.14 16.60
N LEU A 373 25.75 -2.40 16.33
CA LEU A 373 26.00 -3.06 15.03
C LEU A 373 25.23 -2.41 13.89
N PHE A 374 23.97 -2.02 14.10
CA PHE A 374 23.22 -1.27 13.09
C PHE A 374 23.93 0.02 12.69
N ILE A 375 24.39 0.80 13.66
CA ILE A 375 25.16 2.03 13.43
C ILE A 375 26.47 1.73 12.70
N LEU A 376 27.14 0.61 12.99
CA LEU A 376 28.33 0.19 12.24
C LEU A 376 28.00 -0.10 10.76
N PHE A 377 26.91 -0.80 10.46
CA PHE A 377 26.60 -1.22 9.09
C PHE A 377 25.87 -0.16 8.27
N LYS A 378 24.91 0.59 8.85
CA LYS A 378 23.99 1.45 8.11
C LYS A 378 24.66 2.48 7.20
N PRO A 379 25.76 3.16 7.60
CA PRO A 379 26.44 4.08 6.69
C PRO A 379 26.94 3.40 5.41
N LEU A 380 27.40 2.13 5.46
CA LEU A 380 27.80 1.41 4.25
C LEU A 380 26.63 1.20 3.27
N PHE A 381 25.40 1.09 3.78
CA PHE A 381 24.17 0.87 3.02
C PHE A 381 23.46 2.18 2.62
N ASP A 382 24.09 3.33 2.85
CA ASP A 382 23.46 4.64 2.69
C ASP A 382 24.46 5.64 2.11
N ALA A 383 24.26 5.97 0.83
CA ALA A 383 25.20 6.77 0.06
C ALA A 383 25.39 8.19 0.63
N GLU A 384 24.36 8.76 1.27
CA GLU A 384 24.43 10.08 1.88
C GLU A 384 25.05 10.01 3.27
N LEU A 385 24.58 9.08 4.11
CA LEU A 385 25.03 8.95 5.50
C LEU A 385 26.54 8.71 5.60
N ILE A 386 27.11 7.89 4.70
CA ILE A 386 28.54 7.58 4.73
C ILE A 386 29.43 8.81 4.52
N ARG A 387 28.91 9.85 3.85
CA ARG A 387 29.61 11.09 3.54
C ARG A 387 29.47 12.15 4.62
N TYR A 388 28.65 11.93 5.65
CA TYR A 388 28.58 12.85 6.79
C TYR A 388 29.96 12.99 7.41
N GLU A 389 30.32 14.21 7.84
CA GLU A 389 31.64 14.51 8.41
C GLU A 389 31.99 13.59 9.60
N ALA A 390 30.97 13.26 10.41
CA ALA A 390 31.12 12.36 11.54
C ALA A 390 31.57 10.93 11.15
N VAL A 391 31.15 10.44 9.98
CA VAL A 391 31.62 9.18 9.39
C VAL A 391 32.94 9.40 8.65
N GLY A 392 32.96 10.35 7.72
CA GLY A 392 34.16 10.86 7.07
C GLY A 392 34.65 10.05 5.86
N ALA A 393 33.80 9.25 5.21
CA ALA A 393 34.19 8.54 3.99
C ALA A 393 34.24 9.48 2.78
N LEU A 394 35.26 9.30 1.94
CA LEU A 394 35.44 10.12 0.73
C LEU A 394 34.49 9.73 -0.41
N ARG A 395 34.04 8.47 -0.42
CA ARG A 395 33.22 7.88 -1.48
C ARG A 395 32.24 6.86 -0.88
N PRO A 396 31.10 6.61 -1.52
CA PRO A 396 30.18 5.57 -1.08
C PRO A 396 30.77 4.17 -1.27
N THR A 397 30.33 3.24 -0.42
CA THR A 397 30.66 1.82 -0.55
C THR A 397 29.96 1.23 -1.78
N ARG A 398 30.69 0.39 -2.51
CA ARG A 398 30.19 -0.26 -3.72
C ARG A 398 29.30 -1.45 -3.39
N VAL A 399 28.24 -1.64 -4.17
CA VAL A 399 27.26 -2.74 -4.03
C VAL A 399 27.91 -4.12 -3.90
N GLY A 400 28.98 -4.42 -4.63
CA GLY A 400 29.65 -5.72 -4.56
C GLY A 400 30.11 -6.11 -3.14
N THR A 401 30.61 -5.14 -2.38
CA THR A 401 30.97 -5.34 -0.96
C THR A 401 29.73 -5.53 -0.08
N LEU A 402 28.66 -4.80 -0.37
CA LEU A 402 27.39 -4.89 0.36
C LEU A 402 26.71 -6.25 0.15
N CYS A 403 26.78 -6.82 -1.06
CA CYS A 403 26.30 -8.18 -1.35
C CYS A 403 26.94 -9.20 -0.41
N ARG A 404 28.27 -9.10 -0.21
CA ARG A 404 29.00 -9.98 0.71
C ARG A 404 28.54 -9.81 2.15
N ILE A 405 28.45 -8.57 2.64
CA ILE A 405 27.99 -8.27 4.01
C ILE A 405 26.56 -8.79 4.23
N ALA A 406 25.64 -8.51 3.30
CA ALA A 406 24.25 -8.95 3.36
C ALA A 406 24.11 -10.47 3.31
N ALA A 407 24.96 -11.18 2.56
CA ALA A 407 24.97 -12.64 2.52
C ALA A 407 25.48 -13.25 3.83
N LEU A 408 26.51 -12.67 4.45
CA LEU A 408 27.04 -13.11 5.74
C LEU A 408 26.01 -12.92 6.87
N LEU A 409 25.41 -11.73 6.96
CA LEU A 409 24.33 -11.45 7.91
C LEU A 409 23.13 -12.37 7.69
N GLY A 410 22.75 -12.63 6.43
CA GLY A 410 21.65 -13.54 6.09
C GLY A 410 21.88 -15.01 6.51
N ARG A 411 23.14 -15.42 6.68
CA ARG A 411 23.52 -16.75 7.21
C ARG A 411 23.73 -16.76 8.72
N GLY A 412 23.64 -15.60 9.38
CA GLY A 412 23.92 -15.43 10.81
C GLY A 412 25.40 -15.31 11.17
N ASP A 413 26.31 -15.17 10.18
CA ASP A 413 27.74 -14.99 10.43
C ASP A 413 28.07 -13.50 10.65
N VAL A 414 27.74 -13.02 11.84
CA VAL A 414 27.89 -11.60 12.23
C VAL A 414 29.35 -11.19 12.32
N ASN A 415 30.23 -12.07 12.80
CA ASN A 415 31.66 -11.77 12.95
C ASN A 415 32.33 -11.54 11.59
N SER A 416 32.12 -12.44 10.62
CA SER A 416 32.64 -12.24 9.26
C SER A 416 32.02 -11.02 8.57
N ALA A 417 30.76 -10.71 8.87
CA ALA A 417 30.11 -9.50 8.36
C ALA A 417 30.78 -8.23 8.90
N VAL A 418 31.07 -8.18 10.21
CA VAL A 418 31.79 -7.07 10.85
C VAL A 418 33.19 -6.92 10.26
N GLN A 419 33.92 -8.02 10.07
CA GLN A 419 35.24 -7.96 9.43
C GLN A 419 35.15 -7.41 8.00
N SER A 420 34.17 -7.88 7.22
CA SER A 420 33.92 -7.37 5.86
C SER A 420 33.56 -5.88 5.85
N ALA A 421 32.82 -5.40 6.87
CA ALA A 421 32.54 -3.98 7.05
C ALA A 421 33.79 -3.16 7.41
N ARG A 422 34.66 -3.68 8.30
CA ARG A 422 35.95 -3.04 8.62
C ARG A 422 36.80 -2.85 7.37
N ASP A 423 36.90 -3.88 6.53
CA ASP A 423 37.63 -3.82 5.27
C ASP A 423 36.99 -2.81 4.30
N ALA A 424 35.65 -2.74 4.26
CA ALA A 424 34.92 -1.75 3.47
C ALA A 424 35.23 -0.32 3.92
N TYR A 425 35.22 -0.06 5.23
CA TYR A 425 35.53 1.25 5.79
C TYR A 425 36.97 1.68 5.49
N ARG A 426 37.95 0.77 5.64
CA ARG A 426 39.35 1.06 5.25
C ARG A 426 39.46 1.44 3.78
N ALA A 427 38.74 0.73 2.90
CA ALA A 427 38.75 1.01 1.46
C ALA A 427 38.18 2.39 1.09
N VAL A 428 37.32 2.96 1.94
CA VAL A 428 36.77 4.33 1.76
C VAL A 428 37.44 5.38 2.65
N GLY A 429 38.55 5.03 3.30
CA GLY A 429 39.40 5.94 4.08
C GLY A 429 38.96 6.16 5.54
N VAL A 430 38.08 5.32 6.07
CA VAL A 430 37.59 5.40 7.45
C VAL A 430 38.29 4.35 8.32
N GLU A 431 39.00 4.81 9.34
CA GLU A 431 39.65 3.95 10.34
C GLU A 431 38.74 3.76 11.55
N LEU A 432 38.39 2.50 11.80
CA LEU A 432 37.61 2.10 12.96
C LEU A 432 38.52 1.80 14.16
N ALA A 433 37.98 1.98 15.36
CA ALA A 433 38.57 1.45 16.58
C ALA A 433 38.60 -0.08 16.52
N ASP A 434 39.64 -0.66 17.11
CA ASP A 434 39.75 -2.11 17.19
C ASP A 434 39.00 -2.64 18.42
N PHE A 435 38.33 -3.77 18.23
CA PHE A 435 37.59 -4.46 19.26
C PHE A 435 37.86 -5.95 19.09
N GLU A 436 38.53 -6.54 20.07
CA GLU A 436 38.81 -7.98 20.14
C GLU A 436 37.71 -8.65 20.98
N CYS A 437 36.49 -8.68 20.45
CA CYS A 437 35.41 -9.46 21.04
C CYS A 437 34.53 -10.08 19.96
N PRO A 438 33.99 -11.30 20.20
CA PRO A 438 33.00 -11.87 19.31
C PRO A 438 31.71 -11.06 19.39
N PHE A 439 31.10 -10.83 18.24
CA PHE A 439 29.78 -10.22 18.13
C PHE A 439 28.72 -11.31 18.17
N ASP A 440 28.01 -11.40 19.29
CA ASP A 440 26.83 -12.24 19.43
C ASP A 440 25.56 -11.41 19.19
N LEU A 441 24.73 -11.85 18.25
CA LEU A 441 23.46 -11.22 17.92
C LEU A 441 22.44 -12.32 17.60
N PRO A 442 21.47 -12.59 18.50
CA PRO A 442 20.52 -13.70 18.33
C PRO A 442 19.60 -13.58 17.10
N ARG A 443 19.34 -12.36 16.63
CA ARG A 443 18.42 -12.06 15.52
C ARG A 443 19.09 -11.22 14.42
N PRO A 444 20.06 -11.79 13.69
CA PRO A 444 20.79 -11.09 12.63
C PRO A 444 19.89 -10.78 11.42
N ASP A 445 18.77 -11.50 11.27
CA ASP A 445 17.71 -11.24 10.29
C ASP A 445 17.08 -9.86 10.46
N ARG A 446 16.80 -9.43 11.71
CA ARG A 446 16.25 -8.11 12.00
C ARG A 446 17.25 -7.00 11.70
N LEU A 447 18.53 -7.23 12.03
CA LEU A 447 19.60 -6.31 11.66
C LEU A 447 19.65 -6.16 10.13
N LEU A 448 19.71 -7.28 9.38
CA LEU A 448 19.71 -7.23 7.93
C LEU A 448 18.49 -6.48 7.37
N ALA A 449 17.28 -6.79 7.85
CA ALA A 449 16.07 -6.11 7.41
C ALA A 449 16.11 -4.60 7.66
N SER A 450 16.57 -4.19 8.84
CA SER A 450 16.64 -2.78 9.23
C SER A 450 17.58 -1.94 8.34
N LEU A 451 18.61 -2.55 7.73
CA LEU A 451 19.52 -1.85 6.83
C LEU A 451 18.85 -1.34 5.54
N SER A 452 17.69 -1.92 5.17
CA SER A 452 16.90 -1.44 4.04
C SER A 452 16.03 -0.22 4.36
N ILE A 453 15.86 0.12 5.64
CA ILE A 453 14.95 1.17 6.07
C ILE A 453 15.70 2.52 6.01
N PRO A 454 15.17 3.53 5.29
CA PRO A 454 15.77 4.86 5.29
C PRO A 454 15.65 5.53 6.66
N ILE A 455 16.73 6.16 7.13
CA ILE A 455 16.80 6.79 8.45
C ILE A 455 17.23 8.26 8.37
N ARG A 456 16.95 9.02 9.43
CA ARG A 456 17.50 10.38 9.58
C ARG A 456 18.99 10.32 9.91
N GLY A 457 19.83 10.81 9.00
CA GLY A 457 21.27 10.55 9.04
C GLY A 457 22.06 11.22 10.17
N ALA A 458 21.64 12.38 10.66
CA ALA A 458 22.46 13.17 11.60
C ALA A 458 22.76 12.45 12.93
N GLU A 459 21.74 11.87 13.57
CA GLU A 459 21.89 11.14 14.84
C GLU A 459 22.73 9.87 14.65
N ALA A 460 22.50 9.15 13.55
CA ALA A 460 23.25 7.93 13.22
C ALA A 460 24.73 8.21 12.97
N ALA A 461 25.03 9.29 12.25
CA ALA A 461 26.40 9.73 11.97
C ALA A 461 27.12 10.13 13.27
N GLU A 462 26.43 10.80 14.20
CA GLU A 462 27.00 11.17 15.50
C GLU A 462 27.33 9.94 16.34
N LEU A 463 26.40 8.99 16.46
CA LEU A 463 26.65 7.74 17.18
C LEU A 463 27.76 6.90 16.54
N PHE A 464 27.93 6.98 15.22
CA PHE A 464 29.01 6.31 14.51
C PHE A 464 30.40 6.78 14.97
N ARG A 465 30.56 8.01 15.49
CA ARG A 465 31.86 8.49 15.99
C ARG A 465 32.46 7.58 17.06
N ARG A 466 31.62 6.85 17.82
CA ARG A 466 32.06 5.87 18.82
C ARG A 466 32.84 4.70 18.22
N TRP A 467 32.63 4.42 16.93
CA TRP A 467 33.36 3.40 16.20
C TRP A 467 34.68 3.89 15.60
N ARG A 468 34.97 5.20 15.63
CA ARG A 468 36.21 5.74 15.05
C ARG A 468 37.39 5.57 15.99
N SER A 469 38.57 5.35 15.41
CA SER A 469 39.81 5.33 16.18
C SER A 469 40.07 6.70 16.86
N PRO A 470 40.43 6.74 18.16
CA PRO A 470 40.65 7.99 18.91
C PRO A 470 41.74 8.92 18.33
N ALA A 471 42.60 8.43 17.44
CA ALA A 471 43.84 9.11 17.04
C ALA A 471 43.66 10.40 16.19
N LYS A 472 42.46 10.72 15.69
CA LYS A 472 42.25 11.88 14.77
C LYS A 472 41.52 13.09 15.35
N PHE A 473 41.13 13.08 16.64
CA PHE A 473 40.49 14.26 17.24
C PHE A 473 41.44 15.46 17.47
N LYS A 474 42.76 15.30 17.31
CA LYS A 474 43.78 16.33 17.63
C LYS A 474 44.35 17.16 16.46
N GLN A 475 43.91 17.00 15.20
CA GLN A 475 44.61 17.64 14.06
C GLN A 475 43.83 18.68 13.24
N ARG A 476 42.71 19.21 13.73
CA ARG A 476 42.08 20.40 13.11
C ARG A 476 41.69 21.43 14.16
N LYS A 477 42.69 22.08 14.75
CA LYS A 477 42.61 23.45 15.28
C LYS A 477 44.01 23.94 15.61
N GLU A 478 44.63 24.60 14.64
CA GLU A 478 45.50 25.75 14.87
C GLU A 478 45.64 26.50 13.54
N PRO A 479 45.04 27.70 13.40
CA PRO A 479 45.42 28.60 12.32
C PRO A 479 46.84 29.09 12.62
N ARG A 480 47.74 28.91 11.66
CA ARG A 480 49.08 29.50 11.71
C ARG A 480 48.93 31.03 11.74
N THR A 481 49.44 31.64 12.81
CA THR A 481 49.78 33.07 12.90
C THR A 481 50.70 33.50 11.79
#